data_AF-A0A7C5UTS2-F1
#
_entry.id   AF-A0A7C5UTS2-F1
#
_cell.length_a   1.000
_cell.length_b   1.000
_cell.length_c   1.000
_cell.angle_alpha   90.00
_cell.angle_beta   90.00
_cell.angle_gamma   90.00
#
_symmetry.space_group_name_H-M   'P 1'
#
loop_
_entity.id
_entity.type
_entity.pdbx_description
1 polymer ?
#
loop_
_entity_poly.entity_id
_entity_poly.type
_entity_poly.pdbx_seq_one_letter_code
_entity_poly.pdbx_strand_id
1 'polypeptide(L)'
;MARVLIVTGKAAEDIVRKAVAYSKTRHCINIAVTPIPIAAFLTAEYIANYLRNLGIKAGDYDYILLPGLSRGSGKIVEEAIGIKAVKGTINAYDLIDLLKIDDLSILSSDEPADEVLHNVLENSVRSILIDIEKSLDNSNSILVGGVKVPINPPPIRIAAEVAEAHTLSIDRLVKEVYKTY
;
A
#
# COMPACT_ATOMS: atom_id res chain seq x y z
N MET A 1 22.07 -3.99 3.66
CA MET A 1 21.62 -2.58 3.55
C MET A 1 21.70 -2.20 2.08
N ALA A 2 20.61 -1.68 1.51
CA ALA A 2 20.54 -1.33 0.08
C ALA A 2 20.18 0.15 -0.08
N ARG A 3 20.65 0.76 -1.16
CA ARG A 3 20.28 2.10 -1.61
C ARG A 3 19.12 1.97 -2.58
N VAL A 4 17.97 2.55 -2.24
CA VAL A 4 16.71 2.37 -2.98
C VAL A 4 16.17 3.72 -3.40
N LEU A 5 15.84 3.85 -4.68
CA LEU A 5 15.11 4.99 -5.22
C LEU A 5 13.64 4.61 -5.41
N ILE A 6 12.74 5.20 -4.63
CA ILE A 6 11.30 5.02 -4.78
C ILE A 6 10.77 6.05 -5.77
N VAL A 7 10.06 5.60 -6.80
CA VAL A 7 9.38 6.46 -7.77
C VAL A 7 7.90 6.58 -7.41
N THR A 8 7.37 7.81 -7.36
CA THR A 8 5.95 8.04 -7.05
C THR A 8 5.36 9.23 -7.80
N GLY A 9 4.04 9.37 -7.78
CA GLY A 9 3.32 10.55 -8.25
C GLY A 9 3.13 11.59 -7.15
N LYS A 10 2.80 12.84 -7.50
CA LYS A 10 2.66 13.96 -6.53
C LYS A 10 1.66 13.68 -5.41
N ALA A 11 0.51 13.07 -5.74
CA ALA A 11 -0.56 12.86 -4.76
C ALA A 11 -0.16 11.87 -3.65
N ALA A 12 0.82 11.00 -3.92
CA ALA A 12 1.29 9.99 -2.99
C ALA A 12 2.59 10.40 -2.26
N GLU A 13 3.15 11.57 -2.52
CA GLU A 13 4.43 11.99 -1.93
C GLU A 13 4.39 11.95 -0.39
N ASP A 14 3.41 12.63 0.21
CA ASP A 14 3.33 12.75 1.68
C ASP A 14 3.16 11.39 2.36
N ILE A 15 2.33 10.51 1.78
CA ILE A 15 2.09 9.18 2.34
C ILE A 15 3.31 8.27 2.18
N VAL A 16 4.03 8.35 1.05
CA VAL A 16 5.28 7.59 0.86
C VAL A 16 6.35 8.07 1.83
N ARG A 17 6.52 9.39 2.02
CA ARG A 17 7.47 9.95 2.99
C ARG A 17 7.16 9.48 4.42
N LYS A 18 5.89 9.50 4.81
CA LYS A 18 5.44 8.98 6.12
C LYS A 18 5.71 7.49 6.27
N ALA A 19 5.38 6.68 5.25
CA ALA A 19 5.62 5.24 5.27
C ALA A 19 7.12 4.91 5.43
N VAL A 20 8.00 5.60 4.69
CA VAL A 20 9.45 5.46 4.85
C VAL A 20 9.89 5.80 6.28
N ALA A 21 9.40 6.91 6.84
CA ALA A 21 9.73 7.31 8.21
C ALA A 21 9.25 6.28 9.26
N TYR A 22 8.05 5.73 9.10
CA TYR A 22 7.48 4.73 10.02
C TYR A 22 8.11 3.34 9.89
N SER A 23 8.63 2.99 8.71
CA SER A 23 9.26 1.68 8.49
C SER A 23 10.46 1.42 9.41
N LYS A 24 11.16 2.48 9.84
CA LYS A 24 12.47 2.40 10.53
C LYS A 24 13.44 1.46 9.79
N THR A 25 13.37 1.48 8.47
CA THR A 25 14.16 0.60 7.62
C THR A 25 15.66 0.83 7.79
N ARG A 26 16.44 -0.24 7.62
CA ARG A 26 17.89 -0.17 7.52
C ARG A 26 18.38 0.25 6.13
N HIS A 27 17.50 0.34 5.13
CA HIS A 27 17.83 0.73 3.77
C HIS A 27 18.00 2.26 3.65
N CYS A 28 18.87 2.71 2.74
CA CYS A 28 19.01 4.13 2.42
C CYS A 28 17.98 4.47 1.33
N ILE A 29 16.95 5.25 1.70
CA ILE A 29 15.83 5.54 0.81
C ILE A 29 15.90 6.97 0.27
N ASN A 30 15.80 7.11 -1.05
CA ASN A 30 15.48 8.38 -1.70
C ASN A 30 14.16 8.26 -2.46
N ILE A 31 13.47 9.39 -2.66
CA ILE A 31 12.15 9.44 -3.29
C ILE A 31 12.22 10.38 -4.49
N ALA A 32 11.98 9.84 -5.68
CA ALA A 32 11.77 10.59 -6.92
C ALA A 32 10.27 10.82 -7.13
N VAL A 33 9.84 12.06 -6.89
CA VAL A 33 8.46 12.47 -7.14
C VAL A 33 8.36 12.95 -8.58
N THR A 34 7.56 12.26 -9.38
CA THR A 34 7.30 12.64 -10.78
C THR A 34 6.29 13.81 -10.84
N PRO A 35 6.25 14.59 -11.93
CA PRO A 35 5.27 15.66 -12.06
C PRO A 35 3.82 15.17 -12.26
N ILE A 36 3.62 13.87 -12.52
CA ILE A 36 2.31 13.24 -12.69
C ILE A 36 1.63 13.06 -11.33
N PRO A 37 0.36 13.46 -11.15
CA PRO A 37 -0.30 13.37 -9.85
C PRO A 37 -0.48 11.94 -9.34
N ILE A 38 -0.97 11.03 -10.18
CA ILE A 38 -1.37 9.68 -9.77
C ILE A 38 -0.31 8.67 -10.20
N ALA A 39 0.24 7.93 -9.22
CA ALA A 39 1.30 6.96 -9.46
C ALA A 39 0.89 5.81 -10.40
N ALA A 40 -0.38 5.40 -10.38
CA ALA A 40 -0.93 4.36 -11.26
C ALA A 40 -1.02 4.77 -12.74
N PHE A 41 -0.84 6.06 -13.06
CA PHE A 41 -0.78 6.54 -14.45
C PHE A 41 0.64 6.54 -15.03
N LEU A 42 1.65 6.24 -14.20
CA LEU A 42 3.02 6.14 -14.66
C LEU A 42 3.22 4.88 -15.51
N THR A 43 3.94 5.03 -16.62
CA THR A 43 4.43 3.89 -17.42
C THR A 43 5.92 3.72 -17.21
N ALA A 44 6.43 2.50 -17.42
CA ALA A 44 7.85 2.20 -17.29
C ALA A 44 8.71 3.06 -18.23
N GLU A 45 8.26 3.31 -19.47
CA GLU A 45 8.96 4.17 -20.44
C GLU A 45 9.04 5.61 -19.95
N TYR A 46 7.95 6.14 -19.37
CA TYR A 46 7.93 7.47 -18.79
C TYR A 46 8.92 7.57 -17.63
N ILE A 47 8.89 6.59 -16.71
CA ILE A 47 9.79 6.56 -15.56
C ILE A 47 11.25 6.49 -16.02
N ALA A 48 11.57 5.62 -16.98
CA ALA A 48 12.91 5.49 -17.55
C ALA A 48 13.43 6.83 -18.10
N ASN A 49 12.61 7.53 -18.91
CA ASN A 49 12.97 8.83 -19.46
C ASN A 49 13.11 9.90 -18.37
N TYR A 50 12.20 9.91 -17.39
CA TYR A 50 12.24 10.83 -16.26
C TYR A 50 13.53 10.68 -15.44
N LEU A 51 13.89 9.45 -15.06
CA LEU A 51 15.09 9.16 -14.29
C LEU A 51 16.38 9.48 -15.06
N ARG A 52 16.42 9.20 -16.37
CA ARG A 52 17.54 9.58 -17.23
C ARG A 52 17.73 11.10 -17.27
N ASN A 53 16.65 11.86 -17.37
CA ASN A 53 16.71 13.33 -17.38
C ASN A 53 17.15 13.91 -16.02
N LEU A 54 16.91 13.19 -14.91
CA LEU A 54 17.48 13.53 -13.61
C LEU A 54 18.97 13.15 -13.46
N GLY A 55 19.55 12.50 -14.47
CA GLY A 55 20.95 12.07 -14.46
C GLY A 55 21.21 10.81 -13.63
N ILE A 56 20.18 10.06 -13.27
CA ILE A 56 20.33 8.78 -12.56
C ILE A 56 21.00 7.76 -13.49
N LYS A 57 21.99 7.05 -12.97
CA LYS A 57 22.80 6.08 -13.74
C LYS A 57 23.19 4.88 -12.89
N ALA A 58 23.60 3.81 -13.57
CA ALA A 58 24.12 2.60 -12.96
C ALA A 58 25.13 2.90 -11.83
N GLY A 59 24.94 2.26 -10.68
CA GLY A 59 25.77 2.43 -9.49
C GLY A 59 25.27 3.48 -8.49
N ASP A 60 24.35 4.37 -8.86
CA ASP A 60 23.77 5.36 -7.93
C ASP A 60 22.92 4.68 -6.84
N TYR A 61 22.13 3.69 -7.25
CA TYR A 61 21.27 2.88 -6.40
C TYR A 61 21.44 1.40 -6.70
N ASP A 62 21.01 0.57 -5.76
CA ASP A 62 20.96 -0.88 -5.92
C ASP A 62 19.60 -1.31 -6.49
N TYR A 63 18.54 -0.59 -6.14
CA TYR A 63 17.17 -0.82 -6.63
C TYR A 63 16.43 0.47 -6.98
N ILE A 64 15.60 0.41 -8.02
CA ILE A 64 14.53 1.37 -8.29
C ILE A 64 13.21 0.69 -7.97
N LEU A 65 12.47 1.24 -7.01
CA LEU A 65 11.14 0.77 -6.63
C LEU A 65 10.07 1.57 -7.36
N LEU A 66 9.37 0.93 -8.29
CA LEU A 66 8.29 1.51 -9.08
C LEU A 66 6.97 1.43 -8.31
N PRO A 67 5.96 2.26 -8.64
CA PRO A 67 4.61 2.04 -8.12
C PRO A 67 4.08 0.66 -8.51
N GLY A 68 3.38 -0.03 -7.60
CA GLY A 68 2.84 -1.37 -7.86
C GLY A 68 1.92 -1.41 -9.09
N LEU A 69 1.10 -0.36 -9.29
CA LEU A 69 0.19 -0.25 -10.44
C LEU A 69 0.78 0.47 -11.66
N SER A 70 2.09 0.74 -11.69
CA SER A 70 2.71 1.30 -12.88
C SER A 70 2.55 0.36 -14.09
N ARG A 71 2.30 0.95 -15.27
CA ARG A 71 2.07 0.19 -16.50
C ARG A 71 3.39 -0.22 -17.14
N GLY A 72 3.43 -1.44 -17.67
CA GLY A 72 4.63 -2.00 -18.30
C GLY A 72 5.57 -2.67 -17.29
N SER A 73 6.58 -3.35 -17.84
CA SER A 73 7.59 -4.06 -17.07
C SER A 73 8.65 -3.09 -16.54
N GLY A 74 9.06 -3.27 -15.29
CA GLY A 74 10.21 -2.59 -14.72
C GLY A 74 11.52 -2.86 -15.46
N LYS A 75 11.60 -3.95 -16.23
CA LYS A 75 12.78 -4.26 -17.07
C LYS A 75 13.11 -3.14 -18.06
N ILE A 76 12.10 -2.40 -18.54
CA ILE A 76 12.31 -1.25 -19.42
C ILE A 76 13.11 -0.15 -18.70
N VAL A 77 12.85 0.07 -17.42
CA VAL A 77 13.61 1.02 -16.58
C VAL A 77 15.01 0.48 -16.31
N GLU A 78 15.11 -0.82 -16.02
CA GLU A 78 16.39 -1.49 -15.76
C GLU A 78 17.34 -1.42 -16.96
N GLU A 79 16.86 -1.75 -18.16
CA GLU A 79 17.63 -1.66 -19.42
C GLU A 79 18.04 -0.22 -19.73
N ALA A 80 17.18 0.75 -19.41
CA ALA A 80 17.42 2.16 -19.69
C ALA A 80 18.45 2.83 -18.76
N ILE A 81 18.54 2.37 -17.50
CA ILE A 81 19.31 3.02 -16.44
C ILE A 81 20.48 2.17 -15.94
N GLY A 82 20.40 0.84 -16.08
CA GLY A 82 21.37 -0.12 -15.56
C GLY A 82 21.26 -0.36 -14.05
N ILE A 83 20.07 -0.13 -13.45
CA ILE A 83 19.77 -0.40 -12.04
C ILE A 83 18.56 -1.33 -11.98
N LYS A 84 18.60 -2.35 -11.12
CA LYS A 84 17.50 -3.29 -10.96
C LYS A 84 16.19 -2.57 -10.62
N ALA A 85 15.18 -2.72 -11.47
CA ALA A 85 13.92 -2.01 -11.33
C ALA A 85 12.77 -3.00 -11.07
N VAL A 86 12.16 -2.86 -9.89
CA VAL A 86 11.13 -3.77 -9.37
C VAL A 86 9.89 -2.98 -8.96
N LYS A 87 8.72 -3.61 -9.03
CA LYS A 87 7.47 -3.01 -8.57
C LYS A 87 7.38 -3.12 -7.05
N GLY A 88 6.99 -2.00 -6.45
CA GLY A 88 6.65 -1.90 -5.04
C GLY A 88 5.19 -2.23 -4.80
N THR A 89 4.68 -1.77 -3.65
CA THR A 89 3.30 -2.01 -3.25
C THR A 89 2.31 -1.15 -4.05
N ILE A 90 1.07 -1.63 -4.13
CA ILE A 90 -0.08 -0.91 -4.69
C ILE A 90 -0.47 0.23 -3.75
N ASN A 91 -0.52 -0.06 -2.44
CA ASN A 91 -0.81 0.93 -1.42
C ASN A 91 0.49 1.44 -0.78
N ALA A 92 0.64 2.76 -0.68
CA ALA A 92 1.83 3.39 -0.11
C ALA A 92 2.05 3.06 1.37
N TYR A 93 1.01 2.73 2.13
CA TYR A 93 1.16 2.38 3.56
C TYR A 93 1.85 1.02 3.74
N ASP A 94 1.65 0.09 2.80
CA ASP A 94 2.26 -1.25 2.84
C ASP A 94 3.77 -1.21 2.57
N LEU A 95 4.30 -0.06 2.10
CA LEU A 95 5.75 0.19 2.08
C LEU A 95 6.38 0.07 3.48
N ILE A 96 5.63 0.31 4.55
CA ILE A 96 6.14 0.17 5.92
C ILE A 96 6.65 -1.25 6.16
N ASP A 97 5.90 -2.26 5.71
CA ASP A 97 6.26 -3.66 5.89
C ASP A 97 7.23 -4.15 4.82
N LEU A 98 7.04 -3.73 3.56
CA LEU A 98 7.98 -4.04 2.47
C LEU A 98 9.40 -3.57 2.82
N LEU A 99 9.57 -2.35 3.34
CA LEU A 99 10.88 -1.78 3.66
C LEU A 99 11.53 -2.39 4.92
N LYS A 100 10.83 -3.25 5.67
CA LYS A 100 11.44 -4.06 6.75
C LYS A 100 12.09 -5.33 6.21
N ILE A 101 11.80 -5.71 4.96
CA ILE A 101 12.36 -6.92 4.35
C ILE A 101 13.82 -6.68 3.99
N ASP A 102 14.65 -7.63 4.39
CA ASP A 102 16.10 -7.54 4.28
C ASP A 102 16.62 -7.67 2.84
N ASP A 103 15.99 -8.54 2.06
CA ASP A 103 16.34 -8.85 0.69
C ASP A 103 15.23 -8.43 -0.27
N LEU A 104 15.46 -7.32 -0.99
CA LEU A 104 14.55 -6.81 -2.00
C LEU A 104 14.69 -7.52 -3.34
N SER A 105 15.63 -8.48 -3.48
CA SER A 105 15.87 -9.19 -4.73
C SER A 105 14.70 -10.08 -5.15
N ILE A 106 13.86 -10.46 -4.18
CA ILE A 106 12.64 -11.26 -4.33
C ILE A 106 11.53 -10.53 -5.08
N LEU A 107 11.58 -9.19 -5.15
CA LEU A 107 10.57 -8.38 -5.82
C LEU A 107 10.63 -8.56 -7.34
N SER A 108 9.46 -8.45 -7.98
CA SER A 108 9.29 -8.65 -9.41
C SER A 108 9.36 -7.33 -10.17
N SER A 109 9.85 -7.35 -11.41
CA SER A 109 9.74 -6.22 -12.34
C SER A 109 8.35 -6.11 -12.97
N ASP A 110 7.60 -7.21 -12.99
CA ASP A 110 6.33 -7.32 -13.71
C ASP A 110 5.13 -7.26 -12.77
N GLU A 111 5.23 -7.96 -11.63
CA GLU A 111 4.14 -8.11 -10.65
C GLU A 111 4.31 -7.16 -9.45
N PRO A 112 3.22 -6.57 -8.92
CA PRO A 112 3.25 -5.77 -7.71
C PRO A 112 3.80 -6.55 -6.50
N ALA A 113 4.44 -5.85 -5.57
CA ALA A 113 4.98 -6.47 -4.38
C ALA A 113 3.89 -7.15 -3.51
N ASP A 114 2.65 -6.67 -3.56
CA ASP A 114 1.51 -7.24 -2.85
C ASP A 114 1.21 -8.68 -3.29
N GLU A 115 1.45 -8.99 -4.57
CA GLU A 115 1.27 -10.34 -5.11
C GLU A 115 2.48 -11.21 -4.78
N VAL A 116 3.69 -10.67 -4.96
CA VAL A 116 4.94 -11.38 -4.66
C VAL A 116 5.06 -11.73 -3.17
N LEU A 117 4.60 -10.83 -2.30
CA LEU A 117 4.72 -10.93 -0.85
C LEU A 117 3.38 -11.24 -0.17
N HIS A 118 2.40 -11.75 -0.91
CA HIS A 118 1.03 -11.96 -0.43
C HIS A 118 0.97 -12.59 0.96
N ASN A 119 1.63 -13.74 1.13
CA ASN A 119 1.64 -14.47 2.40
C ASN A 119 2.31 -13.68 3.54
N VAL A 120 3.34 -12.88 3.26
CA VAL A 120 4.06 -12.10 4.29
C VAL A 120 3.18 -10.96 4.77
N LEU A 121 2.59 -10.20 3.84
CA LEU A 121 1.71 -9.08 4.15
C LEU A 121 0.41 -9.56 4.82
N GLU A 122 -0.20 -10.63 4.32
CA GLU A 122 -1.42 -11.20 4.90
C GLU A 122 -1.20 -11.63 6.36
N ASN A 123 -0.11 -12.34 6.65
CA ASN A 123 0.20 -12.78 8.01
C ASN A 123 0.46 -11.59 8.95
N SER A 124 1.10 -10.54 8.45
CA SER A 124 1.30 -9.28 9.20
C SER A 124 -0.04 -8.64 9.57
N VAL A 125 -0.91 -8.43 8.58
CA VAL A 125 -2.25 -7.85 8.76
C VAL A 125 -3.09 -8.71 9.70
N ARG A 126 -3.07 -10.03 9.52
CA ARG A 126 -3.80 -10.98 10.38
C ARG A 126 -3.36 -10.88 11.84
N SER A 127 -2.05 -10.77 12.08
CA SER A 127 -1.52 -10.63 13.44
C SER A 127 -1.97 -9.33 14.08
N ILE A 128 -1.89 -8.21 13.33
CA ILE A 128 -2.38 -6.90 13.79
C ILE A 128 -3.87 -6.95 14.15
N LEU A 129 -4.70 -7.57 13.30
CA LEU A 129 -6.13 -7.70 13.56
C LEU A 129 -6.43 -8.53 14.82
N ILE A 130 -5.74 -9.66 15.00
CA ILE A 130 -5.91 -10.49 16.19
C ILE A 130 -5.54 -9.72 17.45
N ASP A 131 -4.45 -8.95 17.43
CA ASP A 131 -4.00 -8.18 18.59
C ASP A 131 -4.98 -7.05 18.93
N ILE A 132 -5.50 -6.36 17.90
CA ILE A 132 -6.57 -5.37 18.07
C ILE A 132 -7.80 -6.03 18.69
N GLU A 133 -8.28 -7.15 18.13
CA GLU A 133 -9.48 -7.83 18.62
C GLU A 133 -9.33 -8.29 20.08
N LYS A 134 -8.15 -8.81 20.46
CA LYS A 134 -7.85 -9.18 21.84
C LYS A 134 -7.82 -7.98 22.80
N SER A 135 -7.47 -6.80 22.29
CA SER A 135 -7.46 -5.56 23.07
C SER A 135 -8.84 -4.92 23.27
N LEU A 136 -9.88 -5.43 22.59
CA LEU A 136 -11.22 -4.87 22.70
C LEU A 136 -11.90 -5.25 24.03
N ASP A 137 -12.41 -4.24 24.71
CA ASP A 137 -13.19 -4.34 25.95
C ASP A 137 -14.41 -3.39 25.89
N ASN A 138 -15.16 -3.32 26.99
CA ASN A 138 -16.39 -2.53 27.03
C ASN A 138 -16.14 -1.00 27.01
N SER A 139 -14.90 -0.54 27.20
CA SER A 139 -14.55 0.88 27.17
C SER A 139 -14.20 1.39 25.77
N ASN A 140 -13.74 0.50 24.88
CA ASN A 140 -13.27 0.84 23.54
C ASN A 140 -14.07 0.14 22.41
N SER A 141 -15.14 -0.58 22.74
CA SER A 141 -15.99 -1.27 21.77
C SER A 141 -17.48 -1.23 22.14
N ILE A 142 -18.33 -1.42 21.13
CA ILE A 142 -19.78 -1.59 21.22
C ILE A 142 -20.11 -3.04 20.89
N LEU A 143 -20.99 -3.67 21.68
CA LEU A 143 -21.44 -5.04 21.42
C LEU A 143 -22.61 -5.04 20.44
N VAL A 144 -22.45 -5.67 19.28
CA VAL A 144 -23.51 -5.86 18.26
C VAL A 144 -23.64 -7.34 17.94
N GLY A 145 -24.78 -7.95 18.24
CA GLY A 145 -25.01 -9.37 17.94
C GLY A 145 -23.99 -10.33 18.56
N GLY A 146 -23.42 -9.99 19.73
CA GLY A 146 -22.37 -10.79 20.38
C GLY A 146 -20.94 -10.50 19.88
N VAL A 147 -20.77 -9.59 18.93
CA VAL A 147 -19.48 -9.19 18.37
C VAL A 147 -19.06 -7.83 18.90
N LYS A 148 -17.81 -7.71 19.38
CA LYS A 148 -17.23 -6.42 19.78
C LYS A 148 -16.81 -5.62 18.54
N VAL A 149 -17.44 -4.47 18.34
CA VAL A 149 -17.14 -3.51 17.27
C VAL A 149 -16.33 -2.36 17.87
N PRO A 150 -15.09 -2.09 17.41
CA PRO A 150 -14.29 -1.00 17.97
C PRO A 150 -14.96 0.36 17.71
N ILE A 151 -14.95 1.24 18.72
CA ILE A 151 -15.47 2.61 18.58
C ILE A 151 -14.62 3.40 17.57
N ASN A 152 -13.30 3.20 17.63
CA ASN A 152 -12.35 3.77 16.70
C ASN A 152 -11.75 2.63 15.86
N PRO A 153 -11.99 2.58 14.53
CA PRO A 153 -11.39 1.56 13.67
C PRO A 153 -9.86 1.69 13.65
N PRO A 154 -9.14 0.62 13.25
CA PRO A 154 -9.60 -0.66 12.71
C PRO A 154 -9.95 -1.75 13.76
N PRO A 155 -10.54 -2.90 13.34
CA PRO A 155 -11.14 -3.12 12.03
C PRO A 155 -12.49 -2.41 11.89
N ILE A 156 -12.78 -1.91 10.68
CA ILE A 156 -14.13 -1.53 10.31
C ILE A 156 -14.95 -2.82 10.22
N ARG A 157 -16.11 -2.87 10.88
CA ARG A 157 -17.07 -3.98 10.75
C ARG A 157 -18.34 -3.47 10.06
N ILE A 158 -18.71 -4.11 8.95
CA ILE A 158 -20.00 -3.87 8.30
C ILE A 158 -21.06 -4.62 9.11
N ALA A 159 -21.94 -3.87 9.77
CA ALA A 159 -23.00 -4.42 10.60
C ALA A 159 -24.20 -4.88 9.74
N ALA A 160 -24.64 -4.04 8.82
CA ALA A 160 -25.66 -4.34 7.82
C ALA A 160 -25.43 -3.45 6.58
N GLU A 161 -25.80 -3.94 5.39
CA GLU A 161 -25.86 -3.15 4.16
C GLU A 161 -27.31 -3.09 3.69
N VAL A 162 -27.85 -1.88 3.51
CA VAL A 162 -29.19 -1.67 2.97
C VAL A 162 -29.07 -0.98 1.63
N ALA A 163 -29.28 -1.74 0.55
CA ALA A 163 -29.28 -1.21 -0.80
C ALA A 163 -30.38 -0.15 -0.97
N GLU A 164 -30.11 0.86 -1.80
CA GLU A 164 -31.07 1.93 -2.14
C GLU A 164 -31.68 2.65 -0.93
N ALA A 165 -30.94 2.75 0.18
CA ALA A 165 -31.41 3.35 1.44
C ALA A 165 -32.04 4.75 1.27
N HIS A 166 -31.58 5.52 0.27
CA HIS A 166 -32.10 6.85 -0.07
C HIS A 166 -33.56 6.83 -0.58
N THR A 167 -34.08 5.68 -1.03
CA THR A 167 -35.46 5.50 -1.49
C THR A 167 -36.41 5.09 -0.36
N LEU A 168 -35.86 4.70 0.80
CA LEU A 168 -36.62 4.12 1.91
C LEU A 168 -36.94 5.18 2.97
N SER A 169 -38.13 5.09 3.54
CA SER A 169 -38.46 5.83 4.77
C SER A 169 -37.68 5.26 5.96
N ILE A 170 -37.52 6.06 7.03
CA ILE A 170 -36.83 5.65 8.26
C ILE A 170 -37.42 4.35 8.82
N ASP A 171 -38.75 4.21 8.89
CA ASP A 171 -39.39 2.99 9.39
C ASP A 171 -39.08 1.76 8.52
N ARG A 172 -38.95 1.95 7.21
CA ARG A 172 -38.57 0.88 6.28
C ARG A 172 -37.11 0.52 6.44
N LEU A 173 -36.22 1.50 6.57
CA LEU A 173 -34.81 1.29 6.86
C LEU A 173 -34.61 0.46 8.13
N VAL A 174 -35.28 0.85 9.21
CA VAL A 174 -35.22 0.12 10.50
C VAL A 174 -35.68 -1.33 10.31
N LYS A 175 -36.78 -1.55 9.58
CA LYS A 175 -37.24 -2.92 9.28
C LYS A 175 -36.26 -3.73 8.45
N GLU A 176 -35.64 -3.14 7.42
CA GLU A 176 -34.66 -3.85 6.60
C GLU A 176 -33.41 -4.22 7.40
N VAL A 177 -32.90 -3.32 8.25
CA VAL A 177 -31.75 -3.61 9.13
C VAL A 177 -32.07 -4.78 10.07
N TYR A 178 -33.27 -4.83 10.66
CA TYR A 178 -33.65 -5.91 11.56
C TYR A 178 -33.91 -7.27 10.88
N LYS A 179 -34.14 -7.32 9.57
CA LYS A 179 -34.27 -8.61 8.84
C LYS A 179 -32.93 -9.30 8.63
N THR A 180 -31.83 -8.55 8.66
CA THR A 180 -30.49 -9.05 8.36
C THR A 180 -29.83 -9.74 9.56
N TYR A 181 -30.47 -9.71 10.74
CA TYR A 181 -30.05 -10.37 11.97
C TYR A 181 -31.05 -11.45 12.39
#